data_AF-A0A351J3W3-F1
#
_entry.id   AF-A0A351J3W3-F1
#
_cell.length_a   1.000
_cell.length_b   1.000
_cell.length_c   1.000
_cell.angle_alpha   90.00
_cell.angle_beta   90.00
_cell.angle_gamma   90.00
#
_symmetry.space_group_name_H-M   'P 1'
#
loop_
_entity.id
_entity.type
_entity.pdbx_description
1 polymer ?
#
loop_
_entity_poly.entity_id
_entity_poly.type
_entity_poly.pdbx_seq_one_letter_code
_entity_poly.pdbx_strand_id
1 'polypeptide(L)'
;MAANGLRFKQPKSNRGRRAISLPQLAVEELISHRNSQMQERLRLGALNDLVFCREDGKPWEPDAVTRGYFKLIKRCEVTQVRFHDLRHSHATQLLKQGVNPKAVSERLGHSTVGMTLDTYSHVLPDIQEEAANKVDNVLRTALGNYRERYAYGASVLQHWCLSNHALHFKP
;
A
#
# COMPACT_ATOMS: atom_id res chain seq x y z
N MET A 1 27.54 -27.83 -23.50
CA MET A 1 26.45 -26.96 -24.02
C MET A 1 25.40 -26.80 -22.93
N ALA A 2 25.39 -25.66 -22.24
CA ALA A 2 24.42 -25.42 -21.16
C ALA A 2 23.02 -25.18 -21.75
N ALA A 3 22.01 -25.87 -21.22
CA ALA A 3 20.63 -25.79 -21.68
C ALA A 3 20.04 -24.38 -21.46
N ASN A 4 20.08 -23.55 -22.51
CA ASN A 4 19.46 -22.22 -22.56
C ASN A 4 17.96 -22.33 -22.87
N GLY A 5 17.18 -22.79 -21.89
CA GLY A 5 15.71 -22.85 -21.97
C GLY A 5 15.01 -22.05 -20.87
N LEU A 6 13.72 -21.76 -21.10
CA LEU A 6 12.83 -21.25 -20.06
C LEU A 6 12.77 -22.23 -18.89
N ARG A 7 12.96 -21.71 -17.68
CA ARG A 7 12.92 -22.51 -16.45
C ARG A 7 12.18 -21.78 -15.35
N PHE A 8 11.28 -22.48 -14.68
CA PHE A 8 10.67 -21.99 -13.44
C PHE A 8 11.70 -22.03 -12.32
N LYS A 9 11.83 -20.93 -11.57
CA LYS A 9 12.69 -20.84 -10.39
C LYS A 9 11.81 -20.71 -9.16
N GLN A 10 12.10 -21.53 -8.15
CA GLN A 10 11.49 -21.36 -6.84
C GLN A 10 12.11 -20.14 -6.14
N PRO A 11 11.34 -19.46 -5.26
CA PRO A 11 11.90 -18.45 -4.39
C PRO A 11 13.02 -19.05 -3.54
N LYS A 12 14.12 -18.30 -3.37
CA LYS A 12 15.28 -18.75 -2.59
C LYS A 12 15.01 -18.85 -1.08
N SER A 13 13.89 -18.30 -0.60
CA SER A 13 13.48 -18.32 0.81
C SER A 13 11.96 -18.30 0.95
N ASN A 14 11.46 -18.73 2.11
CA ASN A 14 10.03 -18.68 2.44
C ASN A 14 9.45 -17.26 2.32
N ARG A 15 10.24 -16.23 2.65
CA ARG A 15 9.85 -14.82 2.51
C ARG A 15 9.52 -14.41 1.07
N GLY A 16 10.03 -15.14 0.08
CA GLY A 16 9.70 -14.89 -1.32
C GLY A 16 8.30 -15.36 -1.73
N ARG A 17 7.69 -16.27 -0.96
CA ARG A 17 6.28 -16.65 -1.11
C ARG A 17 5.44 -15.68 -0.28
N ARG A 18 4.54 -14.94 -0.93
CA ARG A 18 3.69 -13.95 -0.26
C ARG A 18 2.28 -13.98 -0.82
N ALA A 19 1.31 -13.86 0.09
CA ALA A 19 -0.07 -13.58 -0.28
C ALA A 19 -0.24 -12.07 -0.49
N ILE A 20 -0.98 -11.70 -1.52
CA ILE A 20 -1.29 -10.29 -1.82
C ILE A 20 -2.80 -10.19 -2.00
N SER A 21 -3.44 -9.33 -1.22
CA SER A 21 -4.84 -8.99 -1.43
C SER A 21 -4.98 -8.21 -2.74
N LEU A 22 -5.87 -8.71 -3.61
CA LEU A 22 -6.15 -8.11 -4.90
C LEU A 22 -7.40 -7.21 -4.80
N PRO A 23 -7.42 -6.07 -5.50
CA PRO A 23 -8.66 -5.32 -5.71
C PRO A 23 -9.69 -6.19 -6.42
N GLN A 24 -10.98 -5.96 -6.14
CA GLN A 24 -12.08 -6.70 -6.75
C GLN A 24 -12.04 -6.66 -8.29
N LEU A 25 -11.74 -5.50 -8.87
CA LEU A 25 -11.54 -5.34 -10.32
C LEU A 25 -10.49 -6.33 -10.87
N ALA A 26 -9.36 -6.50 -10.19
CA ALA A 26 -8.32 -7.42 -10.64
C ALA A 26 -8.77 -8.89 -10.52
N VAL A 27 -9.59 -9.22 -9.51
CA VAL A 27 -10.16 -10.56 -9.35
C VAL A 27 -11.12 -10.88 -10.50
N GLU A 28 -11.99 -9.94 -10.85
CA GLU A 28 -12.94 -10.07 -11.96
C GLU A 28 -12.22 -10.27 -13.30
N GLU A 29 -11.19 -9.47 -13.58
CA GLU A 29 -10.37 -9.61 -14.78
C GLU A 29 -9.64 -10.96 -14.83
N LEU A 30 -9.11 -11.44 -13.70
CA LEU A 30 -8.46 -12.75 -13.63
C LEU A 30 -9.45 -13.91 -13.88
N ILE A 31 -10.68 -13.80 -13.39
CA ILE A 31 -11.73 -14.79 -13.64
C ILE A 31 -12.10 -14.80 -15.12
N SER A 32 -12.35 -13.61 -15.71
CA SER A 32 -12.65 -13.46 -17.13
C SER A 32 -11.53 -14.03 -18.02
N HIS A 33 -10.28 -13.72 -17.66
CA HIS A 33 -9.10 -14.24 -18.36
C HIS A 33 -9.00 -15.77 -18.26
N ARG A 34 -9.18 -16.34 -17.07
CA ARG A 34 -9.15 -17.79 -16.86
C ARG A 34 -10.23 -18.50 -17.67
N ASN A 35 -11.44 -17.96 -17.74
CA ASN A 35 -12.53 -18.52 -18.53
C ASN A 35 -12.19 -18.54 -20.02
N SER A 36 -11.70 -17.41 -20.56
CA SER A 36 -11.28 -17.31 -21.96
C SER A 36 -10.15 -18.28 -22.30
N GLN A 37 -9.17 -18.39 -21.40
CA GLN A 37 -8.07 -19.34 -21.54
C GLN A 37 -8.56 -20.79 -21.52
N MET A 38 -9.50 -21.13 -20.64
CA MET A 38 -10.04 -22.49 -20.56
C MET A 38 -10.75 -22.91 -21.85
N GLN A 39 -11.47 -22.00 -22.50
CA GLN A 39 -12.06 -22.27 -23.81
C GLN A 39 -11.01 -22.58 -24.87
N GLU A 40 -9.93 -21.78 -24.92
CA GLU A 40 -8.84 -22.02 -25.87
C GLU A 40 -8.07 -23.31 -25.57
N ARG A 41 -7.89 -23.64 -24.29
CA ARG A 41 -7.28 -24.92 -23.87
C ARG A 41 -8.08 -26.12 -24.32
N LEU A 42 -9.41 -26.09 -24.17
CA LEU A 42 -10.29 -27.17 -24.64
C LEU A 42 -10.18 -27.32 -26.16
N ARG A 43 -10.09 -26.20 -26.89
CA ARG A 43 -9.93 -26.21 -28.35
C ARG A 43 -8.60 -26.81 -28.81
N LEU A 44 -7.51 -26.53 -28.10
CA LEU A 44 -6.15 -26.90 -28.51
C LEU A 44 -5.58 -28.14 -27.78
N GLY A 45 -6.28 -28.68 -26.78
CA GLY A 45 -5.82 -29.83 -26.00
C GLY A 45 -4.65 -29.55 -25.05
N ALA A 46 -4.50 -28.30 -24.59
CA ALA A 46 -3.38 -27.90 -23.72
C ALA A 46 -3.61 -28.27 -22.24
N LEU A 47 -2.59 -28.87 -21.59
CA LEU A 47 -2.71 -29.55 -20.27
C LEU A 47 -2.07 -28.83 -19.07
N ASN A 48 -1.60 -27.58 -19.19
CA ASN A 48 -0.98 -26.89 -18.04
C ASN A 48 -1.97 -26.04 -17.26
N ASP A 49 -1.54 -25.60 -16.07
CA ASP A 49 -2.32 -24.79 -15.12
C ASP A 49 -1.79 -23.34 -14.96
N LEU A 50 -1.12 -22.80 -15.98
CA LEU A 50 -0.61 -21.42 -15.91
C LEU A 50 -1.76 -20.42 -16.07
N VAL A 51 -1.83 -19.37 -15.24
CA VAL A 51 -2.85 -18.32 -15.42
C VAL A 51 -2.60 -17.50 -16.69
N PHE A 52 -1.33 -17.22 -17.00
CA PHE A 52 -0.92 -16.53 -18.23
C PHE A 52 -0.04 -17.45 -19.06
N CYS A 53 -0.54 -17.87 -20.22
CA CYS A 53 0.20 -18.71 -21.16
C CYS A 53 -0.10 -18.30 -22.61
N ARG A 54 0.65 -18.87 -23.54
CA ARG A 54 0.35 -18.82 -24.97
C ARG A 54 -0.83 -19.75 -25.29
N GLU A 55 -1.36 -19.65 -26.50
CA GLU A 55 -2.45 -20.51 -27.00
C GLU A 55 -2.09 -22.00 -26.89
N ASP A 56 -0.87 -22.39 -27.22
CA ASP A 56 -0.35 -23.76 -27.06
C ASP A 56 -0.12 -24.18 -25.59
N GLY A 57 -0.48 -23.32 -24.63
CA GLY A 57 -0.30 -23.54 -23.22
C GLY A 57 1.11 -23.26 -22.70
N LYS A 58 2.11 -23.01 -23.54
CA LYS A 58 3.48 -22.78 -23.04
C LYS A 58 3.58 -21.43 -22.31
N PRO A 59 4.50 -21.31 -21.34
CA PRO A 59 4.75 -20.03 -20.67
C PRO A 59 5.22 -18.98 -21.68
N TRP A 60 4.88 -17.73 -21.39
CA TRP A 60 5.46 -16.60 -22.12
C TRP A 60 6.95 -16.44 -21.79
N GLU A 61 7.74 -16.13 -22.81
CA GLU A 61 9.10 -15.63 -22.60
C GLU A 61 9.06 -14.22 -22.00
N PRO A 62 9.86 -13.92 -20.97
CA PRO A 62 9.89 -12.59 -20.36
C PRO A 62 10.12 -11.46 -21.37
N ASP A 63 11.00 -11.69 -22.35
CA ASP A 63 11.30 -10.71 -23.39
C ASP A 63 10.13 -10.51 -24.35
N ALA A 64 9.34 -11.56 -24.61
CA ALA A 64 8.13 -11.46 -25.44
C ALA A 64 7.08 -10.56 -24.76
N VAL A 65 6.88 -10.71 -23.45
CA VAL A 65 6.00 -9.84 -22.66
C VAL A 65 6.50 -8.39 -22.73
N THR A 66 7.80 -8.19 -22.53
CA THR A 66 8.42 -6.84 -22.57
C THR A 66 8.23 -6.18 -23.94
N ARG A 67 8.50 -6.90 -25.04
CA ARG A 67 8.28 -6.40 -26.41
C ARG A 67 6.81 -6.12 -26.70
N GLY A 68 5.91 -7.00 -26.27
CA GLY A 68 4.46 -6.82 -26.41
C GLY A 68 3.98 -5.56 -25.69
N TYR A 69 4.46 -5.34 -24.47
CA TYR A 69 4.18 -4.13 -23.70
C TYR A 69 4.68 -2.86 -24.40
N PHE A 70 5.92 -2.83 -24.90
CA PHE A 70 6.43 -1.68 -25.65
C PHE A 70 5.57 -1.34 -26.87
N LYS A 71 5.11 -2.36 -27.61
CA LYS A 71 4.17 -2.17 -28.73
C LYS A 71 2.81 -1.62 -28.27
N LEU A 72 2.32 -2.06 -27.12
CA LEU A 72 1.07 -1.56 -26.54
C LEU A 72 1.19 -0.09 -26.12
N ILE A 73 2.24 0.27 -25.37
CA ILE A 73 2.50 1.64 -24.95
C ILE A 73 2.63 2.59 -26.14
N LYS A 74 3.38 2.19 -27.18
CA LYS A 74 3.53 2.99 -28.40
C LYS A 74 2.19 3.26 -29.10
N ARG A 75 1.24 2.33 -29.03
CA ARG A 75 -0.11 2.49 -29.61
C ARG A 75 -1.04 3.36 -28.75
N CYS A 76 -0.79 3.45 -27.46
CA CYS A 76 -1.62 4.23 -26.53
C CYS A 76 -1.19 5.71 -26.47
N GLU A 77 -0.13 6.11 -27.19
CA GLU A 77 0.41 7.48 -27.23
C GLU A 77 0.72 8.06 -25.84
N VAL A 78 1.03 7.19 -24.87
CA VAL A 78 1.46 7.59 -23.52
C VAL A 78 2.98 7.65 -23.43
N THR A 79 3.48 8.38 -22.42
CA THR A 79 4.92 8.43 -22.11
C THR A 79 5.51 7.02 -22.06
N GLN A 80 6.63 6.84 -22.76
CA GLN A 80 7.27 5.54 -22.85
C GLN A 80 7.83 5.14 -21.48
N VAL A 81 7.15 4.21 -20.83
CA VAL A 81 7.56 3.59 -19.57
C VAL A 81 7.90 2.12 -19.81
N ARG A 82 8.76 1.55 -18.95
CA ARG A 82 9.15 0.13 -18.99
C ARG A 82 8.10 -0.70 -18.26
N PHE A 83 8.07 -2.01 -18.51
CA PHE A 83 7.08 -2.89 -17.89
C PHE A 83 7.18 -2.90 -16.35
N HIS A 84 8.40 -2.86 -15.81
CA HIS A 84 8.58 -2.82 -14.36
C HIS A 84 8.27 -1.45 -13.74
N ASP A 85 8.16 -0.39 -14.54
CA ASP A 85 7.73 0.91 -14.03
C ASP A 85 6.27 0.86 -13.55
N LEU A 86 5.43 -0.08 -14.04
CA LEU A 86 4.10 -0.35 -13.48
C LEU A 86 4.15 -0.71 -11.99
N ARG A 87 5.17 -1.47 -11.57
CA ARG A 87 5.39 -1.82 -10.17
C ARG A 87 5.83 -0.61 -9.35
N HIS A 88 6.63 0.28 -9.94
CA HIS A 88 7.00 1.55 -9.30
C HIS A 88 5.80 2.48 -9.15
N SER A 89 4.94 2.57 -10.17
CA SER A 89 3.69 3.34 -10.12
C SER A 89 2.75 2.82 -9.03
N HIS A 90 2.58 1.49 -8.93
CA HIS A 90 1.76 0.87 -7.88
C HIS A 90 2.27 1.20 -6.47
N ALA A 91 3.59 1.12 -6.26
CA ALA A 91 4.21 1.48 -4.98
C ALA A 91 4.02 2.97 -4.64
N THR A 92 4.24 3.83 -5.63
CA THR A 92 4.09 5.29 -5.50
C THR A 92 2.65 5.67 -5.15
N GLN A 93 1.66 5.06 -5.82
CA GLN A 93 0.24 5.32 -5.53
C GLN A 93 -0.14 4.92 -4.11
N LEU A 94 0.32 3.74 -3.64
CA LEU A 94 0.07 3.31 -2.27
C LEU A 94 0.66 4.29 -1.24
N LEU A 95 1.89 4.73 -1.46
CA LEU A 95 2.56 5.67 -0.55
C LEU A 95 1.88 7.03 -0.55
N LYS A 96 1.48 7.55 -1.72
CA LYS A 96 0.69 8.79 -1.83
C LYS A 96 -0.67 8.72 -1.14
N GLN A 97 -1.26 7.52 -1.03
CA GLN A 97 -2.49 7.27 -0.30
C GLN A 97 -2.27 7.09 1.22
N GLY A 98 -1.04 7.32 1.71
CA GLY A 98 -0.71 7.21 3.14
C GLY A 98 -0.59 5.77 3.65
N VAL A 99 -0.49 4.78 2.75
CA VAL A 99 -0.30 3.38 3.15
C VAL A 99 1.06 3.22 3.82
N ASN A 100 1.08 2.54 4.96
CA ASN A 100 2.28 2.33 5.75
C ASN A 100 3.44 1.76 4.89
N PRO A 101 4.63 2.39 4.86
CA PRO A 101 5.77 1.93 4.06
C PRO A 101 6.19 0.48 4.33
N LYS A 102 5.98 -0.02 5.56
CA LYS A 102 6.19 -1.43 5.92
C LYS A 102 5.26 -2.35 5.13
N ALA A 103 3.96 -2.03 5.06
CA ALA A 103 2.98 -2.80 4.31
C ALA A 103 3.25 -2.74 2.80
N VAL A 104 3.63 -1.57 2.28
CA VAL A 104 4.06 -1.43 0.87
C VAL A 104 5.29 -2.31 0.59
N SER A 105 6.30 -2.26 1.46
CA SER A 105 7.51 -3.08 1.36
C SER A 105 7.22 -4.57 1.34
N GLU A 106 6.30 -5.05 2.20
CA GLU A 106 5.90 -6.45 2.27
C GLU A 106 5.12 -6.89 1.03
N ARG A 107 4.18 -6.05 0.56
CA ARG A 107 3.44 -6.29 -0.68
C ARG A 107 4.37 -6.43 -1.89
N LEU A 108 5.38 -5.58 -1.96
CA LEU A 108 6.41 -5.62 -3.01
C LEU A 108 7.35 -6.83 -2.81
N GLY A 109 7.56 -7.28 -1.58
CA GLY A 109 8.52 -8.34 -1.25
C GLY A 109 9.96 -7.82 -1.19
N HIS A 110 10.15 -6.57 -0.77
CA HIS A 110 11.48 -6.05 -0.47
C HIS A 110 12.00 -6.66 0.84
N SER A 111 13.30 -6.91 0.91
CA SER A 111 13.93 -7.52 2.09
C SER A 111 13.84 -6.61 3.30
N THR A 112 14.04 -5.31 3.10
CA THR A 112 13.97 -4.26 4.12
C THR A 112 12.99 -3.16 3.72
N VAL A 113 12.43 -2.48 4.73
CA VAL A 113 11.62 -1.26 4.51
C VAL A 113 12.48 -0.13 3.95
N GLY A 114 13.76 -0.08 4.37
CA GLY A 114 14.75 0.87 3.86
C GLY A 114 14.77 0.91 2.33
N MET A 115 14.83 -0.23 1.65
CA MET A 115 14.77 -0.26 0.17
C MET A 115 13.55 0.47 -0.41
N THR A 116 12.40 0.33 0.24
CA THR A 116 11.16 1.01 -0.19
C THR A 116 11.27 2.51 0.07
N LEU A 117 11.71 2.92 1.25
CA LEU A 117 11.87 4.33 1.59
C LEU A 117 12.95 5.00 0.72
N ASP A 118 14.08 4.35 0.48
CA ASP A 118 15.17 4.85 -0.37
C ASP A 118 14.69 5.04 -1.81
N THR A 119 13.87 4.12 -2.31
CA THR A 119 13.34 4.18 -3.69
C THR A 119 12.25 5.24 -3.85
N TYR A 120 11.43 5.48 -2.82
CA TYR A 120 10.19 6.27 -2.93
C TYR A 120 10.11 7.47 -1.97
N SER A 121 11.20 7.85 -1.31
CA SER A 121 11.25 8.98 -0.37
C SER A 121 10.74 10.29 -0.99
N HIS A 122 11.03 10.52 -2.27
CA HIS A 122 10.62 11.71 -3.01
C HIS A 122 9.09 11.85 -3.22
N VAL A 123 8.31 10.77 -3.04
CA VAL A 123 6.84 10.81 -3.18
C VAL A 123 6.12 10.85 -1.83
N LEU A 124 6.86 11.05 -0.75
CA LEU A 124 6.35 11.26 0.60
C LEU A 124 6.53 12.73 1.05
N PRO A 125 5.98 13.72 0.32
CA PRO A 125 6.00 15.10 0.81
C PRO A 125 5.18 15.21 2.10
N ASP A 126 5.60 16.11 2.97
CA ASP A 126 4.85 16.62 4.13
C ASP A 126 4.52 15.64 5.28
N ILE A 127 5.13 14.45 5.33
CA ILE A 127 4.97 13.55 6.50
C ILE A 127 5.38 14.26 7.80
N GLN A 128 6.43 15.08 7.78
CA GLN A 128 6.91 15.78 8.98
C GLN A 128 5.92 16.85 9.45
N GLU A 129 5.38 17.63 8.52
CA GLU A 129 4.38 18.65 8.83
C GLU A 129 3.06 18.01 9.30
N GLU A 130 2.61 16.96 8.61
CA GLU A 130 1.41 16.23 9.01
C GLU A 130 1.57 15.55 10.39
N ALA A 131 2.77 15.02 10.69
CA ALA A 131 3.08 14.47 12.00
C ALA A 131 3.07 15.56 13.08
N ALA A 132 3.67 16.72 12.82
CA ALA A 132 3.64 17.85 13.74
C ALA A 132 2.20 18.30 14.02
N ASN A 133 1.39 18.46 12.98
CA ASN A 133 -0.02 18.85 13.10
C ASN A 133 -0.85 17.81 13.89
N LYS A 134 -0.61 16.51 13.68
CA LYS A 134 -1.26 15.45 14.47
C LYS A 134 -0.90 15.52 15.95
N VAL A 135 0.38 15.74 16.27
CA VAL A 135 0.83 15.90 17.66
C VAL A 135 0.21 17.16 18.27
N ASP A 136 0.21 18.30 17.56
CA ASP A 136 -0.39 19.55 18.03
C ASP A 136 -1.88 19.36 18.36
N ASN A 137 -2.64 18.69 17.50
CA ASN A 137 -4.06 18.40 17.73
C ASN A 137 -4.30 17.55 18.99
N VAL A 138 -3.47 16.52 19.22
CA VAL A 138 -3.56 15.69 20.42
C VAL A 138 -3.26 16.51 21.67
N LEU A 139 -2.21 17.33 21.65
CA LEU A 139 -1.83 18.18 22.77
C LEU A 139 -2.91 19.24 23.07
N ARG A 140 -3.46 19.89 22.05
CA ARG A 140 -4.56 20.87 22.21
C ARG A 140 -5.80 20.24 22.83
N THR A 141 -6.18 19.04 22.39
CA THR A 141 -7.32 18.31 22.94
C THR A 141 -7.10 17.99 24.42
N ALA A 142 -5.92 17.48 24.77
CA ALA A 142 -5.58 17.18 26.16
C ALA A 142 -5.58 18.43 27.05
N LEU A 143 -5.00 19.55 26.57
CA LEU A 143 -4.95 20.82 27.29
C LEU A 143 -6.33 21.49 27.41
N GLY A 144 -7.20 21.38 26.39
CA GLY A 144 -8.58 21.84 26.43
C GLY A 144 -9.38 21.11 27.52
N ASN A 145 -9.31 19.78 27.53
CA ASN A 145 -9.95 18.94 28.55
C ASN A 145 -9.47 19.27 29.97
N TYR A 146 -8.18 19.58 30.13
CA TYR A 146 -7.62 20.03 31.40
C TYR A 146 -8.25 21.38 31.81
N ARG A 147 -8.22 22.39 30.93
CA ARG A 147 -8.77 23.72 31.22
C ARG A 147 -10.26 23.68 31.58
N GLU A 148 -11.07 22.89 30.89
CA GLU A 148 -12.50 22.73 31.22
C GLU A 148 -12.72 22.07 32.58
N ARG A 149 -11.99 20.99 32.90
CA ARG A 149 -12.08 20.32 34.21
C ARG A 149 -11.76 21.25 35.38
N TYR A 150 -10.73 22.08 35.26
CA TYR A 150 -10.32 23.00 36.34
C TYR A 150 -11.09 24.31 36.34
N ALA A 151 -11.63 24.77 35.20
CA ALA A 151 -12.55 25.90 35.17
C ALA A 151 -13.88 25.58 35.86
N TYR A 152 -14.43 24.38 35.65
CA TYR A 152 -15.60 23.89 36.40
C TYR A 152 -15.28 23.68 37.90
N GLY A 153 -14.11 23.14 38.23
CA GLY A 153 -13.67 22.98 39.62
C GLY A 153 -13.46 24.29 40.38
N ALA A 154 -12.92 25.32 39.72
CA ALA A 154 -12.74 26.65 40.30
C ALA A 154 -14.08 27.38 40.53
N SER A 155 -15.05 27.21 39.62
CA SER A 155 -16.43 27.70 39.75
C SER A 155 -17.14 27.10 40.97
N VAL A 156 -17.02 25.78 41.18
CA VAL A 156 -17.62 25.08 42.33
C VAL A 156 -16.97 25.51 43.65
N LEU A 157 -15.65 25.76 43.66
CA LEU A 157 -14.96 26.30 44.83
C LEU A 157 -15.32 27.76 45.14
N GLN A 158 -15.51 28.60 44.12
CA GLN A 158 -16.02 29.97 44.33
C GLN A 158 -17.47 29.97 44.83
N HIS A 159 -18.33 29.08 44.32
CA HIS A 159 -19.71 28.96 44.79
C HIS A 159 -19.78 28.39 46.22
N TRP A 160 -18.90 27.44 46.57
CA TRP A 160 -18.77 26.92 47.94
C TRP A 160 -18.21 27.99 48.90
N CYS A 161 -17.22 28.79 48.48
CA CYS A 161 -16.63 29.86 49.29
C CYS A 161 -17.63 31.03 49.52
N LEU A 162 -18.42 31.38 48.51
CA LEU A 162 -19.49 32.40 48.63
C LEU A 162 -20.70 31.90 49.45
N SER A 163 -20.93 30.58 49.50
CA SER A 163 -22.00 29.98 50.31
C SER A 163 -21.58 29.65 51.76
N ASN A 164 -20.28 29.63 52.07
CA ASN A 164 -19.75 29.30 53.41
C ASN A 164 -19.03 30.44 54.14
N HIS A 165 -19.08 31.68 53.66
CA HIS A 165 -18.64 32.84 54.43
C HIS A 165 -19.69 33.23 55.49
N ALA A 166 -19.79 32.42 56.54
CA ALA A 166 -20.46 32.76 57.79
C ALA A 166 -19.74 32.17 59.00
N LEU A 167 -18.40 32.05 59.01
CA LEU A 167 -17.68 31.83 60.27
C LEU A 167 -16.41 32.67 60.36
N HIS A 168 -16.41 33.43 61.45
CA HIS A 168 -15.40 34.38 61.90
C HIS A 168 -13.97 33.85 61.82
N PHE A 169 -13.09 34.68 61.26
CA PHE A 169 -11.74 34.82 61.78
C PHE A 169 -11.50 36.31 62.07
N LYS A 170 -11.40 36.63 63.36
CA LYS A 170 -10.96 37.91 63.92
C LYS A 170 -9.61 37.62 64.62
N PRO A 171 -8.78 38.67 64.75
CA PRO A 171 -7.50 38.85 64.07
C PRO A 171 -6.39 37.89 64.50
#